data_AF-A0A7Y6PIX3-F1
#
_entry.id   AF-A0A7Y6PIX3-F1
#
_cell.length_a   1.000
_cell.length_b   1.000
_cell.length_c   1.000
_cell.angle_alpha   90.00
_cell.angle_beta   90.00
_cell.angle_gamma   90.00
#
_symmetry.space_group_name_H-M   'P 1'
#
loop_
_entity.id
_entity.type
_entity.pdbx_description
1 polymer ?
#
loop_
_entity_poly.entity_id
_entity_poly.type
_entity_poly.pdbx_seq_one_letter_code
_entity_poly.pdbx_strand_id
1 'polypeptide(L)'
;RKDEKKIDPEFCHICQHRLSFRNKILNWQESGQYKVWEMGDEEQGFYRITTFLIEWQGRNAYAHIVVDITDDKKAADKLTSKAYCDPGTGIQNRL
;
A
#
# COMPACT_ATOMS: atom_id res chain seq x y z
N ARG A 1 5.42 14.98 30.30
CA ARG A 1 5.37 13.51 30.44
C ARG A 1 5.95 12.95 29.15
N LYS A 2 7.18 12.43 29.18
CA LYS A 2 7.87 11.94 27.97
C LYS A 2 7.16 10.67 27.53
N ASP A 3 6.61 10.66 26.32
CA ASP A 3 6.13 9.44 25.69
C ASP A 3 7.36 8.55 25.45
N GLU A 4 7.54 7.57 26.32
CA GLU A 4 8.47 6.49 26.10
C GLU A 4 8.03 5.78 24.81
N LYS A 5 8.78 6.00 23.73
CA LYS A 5 8.64 5.22 22.50
C LYS A 5 8.80 3.76 22.88
N LYS A 6 7.68 3.05 23.00
CA LYS A 6 7.67 1.60 23.19
C LYS A 6 8.43 1.00 22.01
N ILE A 7 9.64 0.53 22.28
CA ILE A 7 10.45 -0.19 21.30
C ILE A 7 9.71 -1.50 21.06
N ASP A 8 9.19 -1.70 19.84
CA ASP A 8 8.56 -2.95 19.44
C ASP A 8 9.63 -4.05 19.46
N PRO A 9 9.56 -5.03 20.38
CA PRO A 9 10.56 -6.08 20.49
C PRO A 9 10.56 -7.02 19.27
N GLU A 10 9.52 -7.00 18.42
CA GLU A 10 9.48 -7.73 17.15
C GLU A 10 10.13 -6.96 15.98
N PHE A 11 10.67 -5.77 16.23
CA PHE A 11 11.31 -5.00 15.17
C PHE A 11 12.61 -5.68 14.73
N CYS A 12 12.57 -6.28 13.54
CA CYS A 12 13.73 -6.87 12.89
C CYS A 12 14.85 -5.83 12.74
N HIS A 13 15.93 -5.96 13.51
CA HIS A 13 17.07 -5.02 13.48
C HIS A 13 17.83 -5.00 12.13
N ILE A 14 17.56 -5.97 11.26
CA ILE A 14 18.16 -6.08 9.91
C ILE A 14 17.26 -5.41 8.86
N CYS A 15 15.95 -5.46 9.06
CA CYS A 15 14.98 -5.01 8.08
C CYS A 15 14.88 -3.49 8.14
N GLN A 16 15.29 -2.80 7.06
CA GLN A 16 15.26 -1.33 7.00
C GLN A 16 13.84 -0.76 6.99
N HIS A 17 12.88 -1.55 6.49
CA HIS A 17 11.49 -1.13 6.34
C HIS A 17 10.54 -2.22 6.82
N ARG A 18 9.49 -1.78 7.52
CA ARG A 18 8.35 -2.62 7.90
C ARG A 18 7.09 -2.03 7.29
N LEU A 19 6.30 -2.88 6.63
CA LEU A 19 4.99 -2.48 6.15
C LEU A 19 4.11 -2.09 7.34
N SER A 20 3.67 -0.84 7.43
CA SER A 20 2.76 -0.36 8.47
C SER A 20 1.48 -1.17 8.56
N PHE A 21 1.04 -1.73 7.44
CA PHE A 21 -0.16 -2.54 7.32
C PHE A 21 0.07 -4.04 7.53
N ARG A 22 1.24 -4.48 8.02
CA ARG A 22 1.53 -5.90 8.32
C ARG A 22 0.40 -6.57 9.09
N ASN A 23 -0.12 -5.90 10.12
CA ASN A 23 -1.18 -6.47 10.96
C ASN A 23 -2.49 -6.68 10.20
N LYS A 24 -2.77 -5.93 9.13
CA LYS A 24 -3.92 -6.18 8.26
C LYS A 24 -3.75 -7.43 7.41
N ILE A 25 -2.52 -7.76 7.00
CA ILE A 25 -2.21 -9.00 6.29
C ILE A 25 -2.35 -10.19 7.23
N LEU A 26 -1.72 -10.11 8.42
CA LEU A 26 -1.73 -11.22 9.38
C LEU A 26 -3.11 -11.53 9.96
N ASN A 27 -3.93 -10.51 10.16
CA ASN A 27 -5.27 -10.65 10.72
C ASN A 27 -6.36 -10.60 9.64
N TRP A 28 -6.04 -11.02 8.42
CA TRP A 28 -7.00 -11.02 7.33
C TRP A 28 -8.15 -12.00 7.60
N GLN A 29 -9.39 -11.51 7.61
CA GLN A 29 -10.59 -12.30 7.93
C GLN A 29 -11.76 -12.09 6.96
N GLU A 30 -11.56 -11.38 5.84
CA GLU A 30 -12.65 -11.13 4.92
C GLU A 30 -13.06 -12.38 4.14
N SER A 31 -14.37 -12.48 3.86
CA SER A 31 -14.95 -13.54 3.05
C SER A 31 -14.78 -13.24 1.56
N GLY A 32 -14.31 -14.23 0.81
CA GLY A 32 -14.15 -14.14 -0.64
C GLY A 32 -12.98 -14.98 -1.13
N GLN A 33 -13.07 -15.45 -2.37
CA GLN A 33 -11.98 -16.20 -2.99
C GLN A 33 -10.81 -15.28 -3.40
N TYR A 34 -11.09 -14.00 -3.63
CA TYR A 34 -10.16 -13.04 -4.20
C TYR A 34 -10.50 -11.60 -3.77
N LYS A 35 -9.47 -10.80 -3.47
CA LYS A 35 -9.62 -9.35 -3.25
C LYS A 35 -8.37 -8.59 -3.64
N VAL A 36 -8.55 -7.46 -4.34
CA VAL A 36 -7.51 -6.44 -4.55
C VAL A 36 -7.80 -5.25 -3.64
N TRP A 37 -6.78 -4.76 -2.99
CA TRP A 37 -6.87 -3.61 -2.10
C TRP A 37 -5.55 -2.86 -2.09
N GLU A 38 -5.59 -1.59 -1.69
CA GLU A 38 -4.41 -0.73 -1.63
C GLU A 38 -4.18 -0.27 -0.19
N MET A 39 -2.91 -0.06 0.16
CA MET A 39 -2.48 0.52 1.43
C MET A 39 -1.28 1.43 1.23
N GLY A 40 -0.98 2.22 2.24
CA GLY A 40 0.19 3.11 2.25
C GLY A 40 -0.20 4.57 2.08
N ASP A 41 0.82 5.41 2.06
CA ASP A 41 0.74 6.87 2.06
C ASP A 41 2.00 7.47 1.42
N GLU A 42 2.08 8.79 1.36
CA GLU A 42 3.22 9.50 0.77
C GLU A 42 4.55 9.28 1.51
N GLU A 43 4.50 8.94 2.81
CA GLU A 43 5.71 8.74 3.63
C GLU A 43 6.28 7.33 3.44
N GLN A 44 5.42 6.32 3.30
CA GLN A 44 5.82 4.90 3.29
C GLN A 44 5.72 4.23 1.92
N GLY A 45 5.19 4.95 0.93
CA GLY A 45 4.87 4.44 -0.39
C GLY A 45 3.48 3.83 -0.46
N PHE A 46 3.02 3.60 -1.69
CA PHE A 46 1.72 3.00 -1.99
C PHE A 46 1.90 1.57 -2.46
N TYR A 47 1.08 0.67 -1.94
CA TYR A 47 1.15 -0.75 -2.23
C TYR A 47 -0.21 -1.27 -2.68
N ARG A 48 -0.19 -2.12 -3.70
CA ARG A 48 -1.34 -2.94 -4.10
C ARG A 48 -1.15 -4.34 -3.56
N ILE A 49 -2.14 -4.83 -2.83
CA ILE A 49 -2.17 -6.16 -2.27
C ILE A 49 -3.26 -6.95 -2.98
N THR A 50 -2.88 -8.11 -3.49
CA THR A 50 -3.81 -9.09 -4.05
C THR A 50 -3.86 -10.30 -3.13
N THR A 51 -5.03 -10.55 -2.55
CA THR A 51 -5.30 -11.66 -1.65
C THR A 51 -6.08 -12.76 -2.38
N PHE A 52 -5.62 -14.00 -2.27
CA PHE A 52 -6.31 -15.19 -2.75
C PHE A 52 -6.58 -16.15 -1.59
N LEU A 53 -7.78 -16.71 -1.52
CA LEU A 53 -8.03 -17.88 -0.71
C LEU A 53 -7.44 -19.10 -1.43
N ILE A 54 -6.56 -19.82 -0.75
CA ILE A 54 -5.93 -21.04 -1.26
C ILE A 54 -6.13 -22.19 -0.27
N GLU A 55 -5.98 -23.41 -0.75
CA GLU A 55 -5.77 -24.56 0.12
C GLU A 55 -4.26 -24.81 0.25
N TRP A 56 -3.77 -24.84 1.48
CA TRP A 56 -2.39 -25.16 1.80
C TRP A 56 -2.35 -26.30 2.81
N GLN A 57 -1.80 -27.45 2.40
CA GLN A 57 -1.73 -28.66 3.23
C GLN A 57 -3.08 -29.08 3.85
N GLY A 58 -4.15 -29.06 3.05
CA GLY A 58 -5.49 -29.44 3.51
C GLY A 58 -6.19 -28.40 4.40
N ARG A 59 -5.67 -27.16 4.47
CA ARG A 59 -6.23 -26.09 5.28
C ARG A 59 -6.45 -24.83 4.44
N ASN A 60 -7.52 -24.11 4.74
CA ASN A 60 -7.74 -22.78 4.17
C ASN A 60 -6.62 -21.83 4.62
N ALA A 61 -5.97 -21.18 3.66
CA ALA A 61 -4.93 -20.20 3.86
C ALA A 61 -5.12 -19.03 2.89
N TYR A 62 -4.45 -17.91 3.16
CA TYR A 62 -4.47 -16.76 2.28
C TYR A 62 -3.07 -16.52 1.69
N ALA A 63 -2.99 -16.42 0.37
CA ALA A 63 -1.80 -15.95 -0.33
C ALA A 63 -1.96 -14.45 -0.60
N HIS A 64 -0.97 -13.66 -0.17
CA HIS A 64 -0.94 -12.21 -0.38
C HIS A 64 0.24 -11.84 -1.26
N ILE A 65 -0.04 -11.24 -2.43
CA ILE A 65 0.97 -10.66 -3.31
C ILE A 65 0.97 -9.16 -3.07
N VAL A 66 2.09 -8.62 -2.57
CA VAL A 66 2.25 -7.19 -2.28
C VAL A 66 3.17 -6.58 -3.35
N VAL A 67 2.67 -5.56 -4.04
CA VAL A 67 3.40 -4.86 -5.11
C VAL A 67 3.48 -3.38 -4.74
N ASP A 68 4.69 -2.82 -4.75
CA ASP A 68 4.89 -1.37 -4.65
C ASP A 68 4.42 -0.71 -5.96
N ILE A 69 3.50 0.24 -5.83
CA ILE A 69 2.90 1.01 -6.92
C ILE A 69 3.15 2.53 -6.74
N THR A 70 4.14 2.90 -5.92
CA THR A 70 4.42 4.30 -5.59
C THR A 70 4.77 5.12 -6.82
N ASP A 71 5.63 4.59 -7.68
CA ASP A 71 6.05 5.28 -8.90
C ASP A 71 4.91 5.37 -9.92
N ASP A 72 4.08 4.33 -10.01
CA ASP A 72 2.89 4.32 -10.87
C ASP A 72 1.90 5.41 -10.44
N LYS A 73 1.65 5.56 -9.14
CA LYS A 73 0.79 6.64 -8.62
C LYS A 73 1.37 8.02 -8.88
N LYS A 74 2.66 8.24 -8.60
CA LYS A 74 3.33 9.51 -8.89
C LYS A 74 3.30 9.86 -10.38
N ALA A 75 3.45 8.87 -11.25
CA ALA A 75 3.36 9.06 -12.69
C ALA A 75 1.93 9.45 -13.10
N ALA A 76 0.91 8.79 -12.56
CA ALA A 76 -0.49 9.13 -12.79
C ALA A 76 -0.81 10.56 -12.32
N ASP A 77 -0.38 10.96 -11.13
CA ASP A 77 -0.58 12.31 -10.60
C ASP A 77 0.14 13.39 -11.43
N LYS A 78 1.32 13.07 -11.95
CA LYS A 78 2.04 13.94 -12.88
C LYS A 78 1.32 14.08 -14.23
N LEU A 79 0.67 13.02 -14.70
CA LEU A 79 -0.13 13.07 -15.93
C LEU A 79 -1.43 13.85 -15.74
N THR A 80 -2.13 13.67 -14.61
CA THR A 80 -3.35 14.43 -14.30
C THR A 80 -3.03 15.91 -14.14
N SER A 81 -2.02 16.28 -13.34
CA SER A 81 -1.59 17.68 -13.19
C SER A 81 -1.19 18.33 -14.53
N LYS A 82 -0.52 17.60 -15.43
CA LYS A 82 -0.22 18.08 -16.79
C LYS A 82 -1.44 18.19 -17.70
N ALA A 83 -2.45 17.33 -17.52
CA ALA A 83 -3.70 17.43 -18.26
C ALA A 83 -4.56 18.63 -17.79
N TYR A 84 -4.45 19.00 -16.51
CA TYR A 84 -5.17 20.14 -15.93
C TYR A 84 -4.43 21.49 -16.07
N CYS A 85 -3.14 21.50 -16.39
CA CYS A 85 -2.36 22.72 -16.57
C CYS A 85 -1.82 22.84 -18.01
N ASP A 86 -2.34 23.80 -18.78
CA ASP A 86 -1.79 24.15 -20.10
C ASP A 86 -0.41 24.83 -19.93
N PRO A 87 0.69 24.25 -20.46
CA PRO A 87 2.04 24.80 -20.33
C PRO A 87 2.22 26.18 -20.99
N GLY A 88 1.34 26.56 -21.93
CA GLY A 88 1.46 27.82 -22.67
C GLY A 88 0.84 29.03 -21.98
N THR A 89 -0.08 28.82 -21.04
CA THR A 89 -0.92 29.90 -20.48
C THR A 89 -0.96 29.94 -18.96
N GLY A 90 -0.61 28.85 -18.27
CA GLY A 90 -0.72 28.76 -16.81
C GLY A 90 -2.15 28.78 -16.29
N ILE A 91 -3.14 28.69 -17.18
CA ILE A 91 -4.56 28.63 -16.85
C ILE A 91 -4.96 27.16 -16.72
N GLN A 92 -5.75 26.83 -15.67
CA GLN A 92 -6.32 25.50 -15.53
C GLN A 92 -7.31 25.23 -16.67
N ASN A 93 -7.22 24.06 -17.31
CA ASN A 93 -8.20 23.64 -18.30
C ASN A 93 -9.60 23.62 -17.66
N ARG A 94 -10.59 24.26 -18.30
CA ARG A 94 -11.99 24.27 -17.82
C ARG A 94 -12.51 22.82 -17.79
N LEU A 95 -12.96 22.39 -16.60
CA LEU A 95 -13.75 21.16 -16.39
C LEU A 95 -14.99 21.14 -17.29
#